data_AF-A0A523T3S0-F1
#
_entry.id   AF-A0A523T3S0-F1
#
_cell.length_a   1.000
_cell.length_b   1.000
_cell.length_c   1.000
_cell.angle_alpha   90.00
_cell.angle_beta   90.00
_cell.angle_gamma   90.00
#
_symmetry.space_group_name_H-M   'P 1'
#
loop_
_entity.id
_entity.type
_entity.pdbx_description
1 polymer ?
#
loop_
_entity_poly.entity_id
_entity_poly.type
_entity_poly.pdbx_seq_one_letter_code
_entity_poly.pdbx_strand_id
1 'polypeptide(L)' 'LSQYGVSPFKVITKGYGEWVPVASNDTKQGRHKNRRVEIKIIWAD' A
#
# COMPACT_ATOMS: atom_id res chain seq x y z
N LEU A 1 3.06 -2.87 -12.48
CA LEU A 1 2.58 -1.64 -13.15
C LEU A 1 3.31 -1.38 -14.46
N SER A 2 4.64 -1.59 -14.54
CA SER A 2 5.42 -1.40 -15.77
C SER A 2 4.93 -2.25 -16.96
N GLN A 3 4.50 -3.49 -16.73
CA GLN A 3 3.91 -4.35 -17.77
C GLN A 3 2.60 -3.79 -18.36
N TYR A 4 1.96 -2.84 -17.67
CA TYR A 4 0.75 -2.15 -18.10
C TYR A 4 1.03 -0.72 -18.59
N GLY A 5 2.30 -0.39 -18.90
CA GLY A 5 2.68 0.90 -19.49
C GLY A 5 2.93 2.05 -18.50
N VAL A 6 2.85 1.82 -17.19
CA VAL A 6 3.20 2.84 -16.20
C VAL A 6 4.73 2.91 -16.08
N SER A 7 5.31 4.07 -16.40
CA SER A 7 6.74 4.29 -16.23
C SER A 7 7.19 4.03 -14.77
N PRO A 8 8.24 3.25 -14.53
CA PRO A 8 8.72 2.96 -13.17
C PRO A 8 9.17 4.23 -12.44
N PHE A 9 9.61 5.27 -13.17
CA PHE A 9 9.97 6.57 -12.61
C PHE A 9 8.79 7.34 -12.00
N LYS A 10 7.54 6.95 -12.32
CA LYS A 10 6.32 7.54 -11.75
C LYS A 10 5.80 6.79 -10.52
N VAL A 11 6.52 5.77 -10.04
CA VAL A 11 6.09 4.93 -8.92
C VAL A 11 7.04 5.08 -7.76
N ILE A 12 6.49 5.42 -6.59
CA ILE A 12 7.21 5.45 -5.31
C ILE A 12 6.60 4.36 -4.42
N THR A 13 7.45 3.52 -3.83
CA THR A 13 7.02 2.46 -2.90
C THR A 13 7.40 2.82 -1.47
N LYS A 14 6.44 2.74 -0.54
CA LYS A 14 6.67 2.94 0.89
C LYS A 14 6.06 1.79 1.70
N GLY A 15 6.88 1.12 2.50
CA GLY A 15 6.42 0.11 3.47
C GLY A 15 6.04 0.77 4.80
N TYR A 16 4.88 0.42 5.35
CA TYR A 16 4.42 0.91 6.66
C TYR A 16 4.56 -0.12 7.79
N GLY A 17 4.85 -1.38 7.47
CA GLY A 17 4.89 -2.45 8.47
C GLY A 17 3.57 -2.55 9.25
N GLU A 18 3.68 -2.68 10.56
CA GLU A 18 2.53 -2.77 11.47
C GLU A 18 2.03 -1.43 12.02
N TRP A 19 2.71 -0.32 11.68
CA TRP A 19 2.51 0.99 12.31
C TRP A 19 1.26 1.75 11.85
N VAL A 20 0.62 1.32 10.75
CA VAL A 20 -0.60 1.96 10.21
C VAL A 20 -1.70 0.91 9.96
N PRO A 21 -2.25 0.30 11.03
CA PRO A 21 -3.30 -0.68 10.91
C PRO A 21 -4.64 -0.01 10.56
N VAL A 22 -5.46 -0.71 9.78
CA VAL A 22 -6.87 -0.31 9.49
C VAL A 22 -7.88 -1.16 10.24
N ALA A 23 -7.40 -2.19 10.95
CA ALA A 23 -8.17 -3.06 11.82
C ALA A 23 -7.30 -3.52 13.01
N SER A 24 -7.91 -4.01 14.09
CA SER A 24 -7.17 -4.57 15.23
C SER A 24 -6.24 -5.72 14.81
N ASN A 25 -5.00 -5.72 15.32
CA ASN A 25 -4.04 -6.80 15.11
C ASN A 25 -4.30 -8.03 16.00
N ASP A 26 -5.26 -7.97 16.93
CA ASP A 26 -5.52 -9.04 17.89
C ASP A 26 -6.30 -10.19 17.23
N THR A 27 -7.14 -9.87 16.23
CA THR A 27 -7.95 -10.87 15.53
C THR A 27 -7.25 -11.38 14.26
N LYS A 28 -7.49 -12.64 13.90
CA LYS A 28 -6.99 -13.22 12.64
C LYS A 28 -7.51 -12.43 11.42
N GLN A 29 -8.77 -12.03 11.48
CA GLN A 29 -9.47 -11.27 10.46
C GLN A 29 -8.89 -9.86 10.31
N GLY A 30 -8.60 -9.18 11.42
CA GLY A 30 -7.99 -7.85 11.40
C GLY A 30 -6.55 -7.87 10.89
N ARG A 31 -5.72 -8.84 11.30
CA ARG A 31 -4.38 -9.04 10.71
C ARG A 31 -4.44 -9.32 9.21
N HIS A 32 -5.44 -10.06 8.75
CA HIS A 32 -5.64 -10.29 7.32
C HIS A 32 -5.99 -9.00 6.60
N LYS A 33 -6.91 -8.17 7.14
CA LYS A 33 -7.24 -6.85 6.60
C LYS A 33 -6.04 -5.89 6.57
N ASN A 34 -5.14 -5.98 7.55
CA ASN A 34 -3.95 -5.14 7.62
C ASN A 34 -2.88 -5.50 6.57
N ARG A 35 -2.84 -6.76 6.09
CA ARG A 35 -1.98 -7.18 4.97
C ARG A 35 -2.57 -6.70 3.65
N ARG A 36 -2.31 -5.43 3.32
CA ARG A 36 -2.89 -4.75 2.16
C ARG A 36 -1.86 -3.89 1.43
N VAL A 37 -2.20 -3.54 0.19
CA VAL A 37 -1.51 -2.54 -0.62
C VAL A 37 -2.49 -1.40 -0.89
N GLU A 38 -2.04 -0.17 -0.74
CA GLU A 38 -2.79 1.03 -1.11
C GLU A 38 -2.07 1.73 -2.28
N ILE A 39 -2.81 2.14 -3.30
CA ILE A 39 -2.29 2.95 -4.41
C ILE A 39 -2.87 4.35 -4.27
N LYS A 40 -1.99 5.35 -4.17
CA LYS A 40 -2.38 6.77 -4.15
C LYS A 40 -1.89 7.41 -5.44
N ILE A 41 -2.81 8.06 -6.16
CA ILE A 41 -2.49 8.86 -7.34
C ILE A 41 -2.23 10.28 -6.84
N ILE A 42 -1.06 10.82 -7.16
CA ILE A 42 -0.64 12.16 -6.78
C ILE A 42 -0.17 12.92 -8.03
N TRP A 43 -0.30 14.24 -7.99
CA TRP A 43 0.26 15.12 -9.02
C TRP A 43 1.68 15.53 -8.60
N ALA A 44 2.56 15.66 -9.58
CA ALA A 44 3.84 16.34 -9.37
C ALA A 44 3.63 17.80 -9.75
N ASP A 45 3.97 18.72 -8.85
CA ASP A 45 4.11 20.15 -9.17
C ASP A 45 5.40 20.39 -9.98
#